data_AF-A0A8H7FYP1-F1
#
_entry.id   AF-A0A8H7FYP1-F1
#
_cell.length_a   1.000
_cell.length_b   1.000
_cell.length_c   1.000
_cell.angle_alpha   90.00
_cell.angle_beta   90.00
_cell.angle_gamma   90.00
#
_symmetry.space_group_name_H-M   'P 1'
#
loop_
_entity.id
_entity.type
_entity.pdbx_description
1 polymer ?
#
loop_
_entity_poly.entity_id
_entity_poly.type
_entity_poly.pdbx_seq_one_letter_code
_entity_poly.pdbx_strand_id
1 'polypeptide(L)'
;MPSSSYLVGVLLLLTGTLASENPATITQSPPAARTPPPHIAQRATTYETTSPLPLTDYNYPYSALPYQVNPYPIGRGPQSGYNQCNATTEGPTSQCQTMVVNDLADFCIWGAPTNDSTIGDVEAATVAYCTKAGRGTRLLPPGAITAAQFMRTSGYIQITGWFDQTTIGLTPDDTGGELDPHGDDKLGNPVGGLVYSSGMPSGDNTTLIQVSSWNK
;
A
#
# COMPACT_ATOMS: atom_id res chain seq x y z
N MET A 1 -37.68 40.32 28.09
CA MET A 1 -36.87 39.88 26.94
C MET A 1 -35.84 40.96 26.66
N PRO A 2 -34.55 40.66 26.83
CA PRO A 2 -33.55 41.15 25.89
C PRO A 2 -32.70 40.00 25.37
N SER A 3 -32.52 40.01 24.05
CA SER A 3 -31.80 39.02 23.26
C SER A 3 -30.29 39.15 23.46
N SER A 4 -29.61 38.07 23.85
CA SER A 4 -28.15 37.97 23.76
C SER A 4 -27.77 37.47 22.38
N SER A 5 -27.20 38.37 21.57
CA SER A 5 -26.53 38.03 20.31
C SER A 5 -25.07 37.69 20.61
N TYR A 6 -24.66 36.45 20.33
CA TYR A 6 -23.25 36.09 20.32
C TYR A 6 -22.59 36.65 19.06
N LEU A 7 -21.65 37.58 19.23
CA LEU A 7 -20.75 38.03 18.17
C LEU A 7 -19.64 36.97 17.99
N VAL A 8 -19.66 36.27 16.86
CA VAL A 8 -18.51 35.49 16.36
C VAL A 8 -17.48 36.51 15.87
N GLY A 9 -16.42 36.72 16.64
CA GLY A 9 -15.27 37.50 16.20
C GLY A 9 -14.45 36.69 15.19
N VAL A 10 -14.53 37.03 13.91
CA VAL A 10 -13.54 36.61 12.92
C VAL A 10 -12.36 37.57 13.04
N LEU A 11 -11.24 37.09 13.58
CA LEU A 11 -9.99 37.83 13.59
C LEU A 11 -9.28 37.61 12.25
N LEU A 12 -9.46 38.53 11.30
CA LEU A 12 -8.63 38.61 10.11
C LEU A 12 -7.29 39.28 10.48
N LEU A 13 -6.22 38.50 10.53
CA LEU A 13 -4.85 39.03 10.54
C LEU A 13 -4.41 39.26 9.08
N LEU A 14 -4.48 40.51 8.63
CA LEU A 14 -3.82 40.98 7.41
C LEU A 14 -2.43 41.49 7.78
N THR A 15 -1.40 40.68 7.54
CA THR A 15 -0.01 41.17 7.55
C THR A 15 0.43 41.44 6.12
N GLY A 16 0.89 42.66 5.88
CA GLY A 16 1.29 43.17 4.57
C GLY A 16 2.44 42.38 3.95
N THR A 17 2.37 42.29 2.63
CA THR A 17 3.40 41.74 1.75
C THR A 17 4.66 42.61 1.79
N LEU A 18 5.77 42.05 2.27
CA LEU A 18 7.10 42.42 1.81
C LEU A 18 7.54 41.33 0.84
N ALA A 19 7.73 41.69 -0.43
CA ALA A 19 8.37 40.82 -1.41
C ALA A 19 9.82 40.60 -0.99
N SER A 20 10.13 39.41 -0.48
CA SER A 20 11.50 38.94 -0.25
C SER A 20 11.92 38.12 -1.46
N GLU A 21 12.99 38.54 -2.12
CA GLU A 21 13.65 37.78 -3.17
C GLU A 21 14.13 36.43 -2.61
N ASN A 22 13.56 35.36 -3.17
CA ASN A 22 14.09 34.00 -3.28
C ASN A 22 14.86 33.38 -2.07
N PRO A 23 14.19 32.75 -1.09
CA PRO A 23 14.84 31.86 -0.12
C PRO A 23 14.77 30.40 -0.59
N ALA A 24 14.99 30.12 -1.87
CA ALA A 24 15.15 28.76 -2.39
C ALA A 24 16.60 28.53 -2.83
N THR A 25 17.56 28.69 -1.91
CA THR A 25 18.82 27.95 -2.04
C THR A 25 18.53 26.54 -1.56
N ILE A 26 18.02 25.72 -2.48
CA ILE A 26 17.98 24.27 -2.32
C ILE A 26 19.44 23.81 -2.32
N THR A 27 19.96 23.45 -1.15
CA THR A 27 21.19 22.67 -1.08
C THR A 27 20.93 21.37 -1.84
N GLN A 28 21.56 21.22 -3.01
CA GLN A 28 21.48 19.97 -3.76
C GLN A 28 22.06 18.85 -2.90
N SER A 29 21.27 17.79 -2.67
CA SER A 29 21.78 16.56 -2.07
C SER A 29 22.94 16.02 -2.91
N PRO A 30 23.97 15.42 -2.28
CA PRO A 30 25.04 14.75 -3.02
C PRO A 30 24.45 13.72 -4.00
N PRO A 31 25.09 13.51 -5.17
CA PRO A 31 24.67 12.48 -6.10
C PRO A 31 24.58 11.12 -5.39
N ALA A 32 23.46 10.42 -5.56
CA ALA A 32 23.32 9.06 -5.08
C ALA A 32 24.49 8.22 -5.60
N ALA A 33 25.20 7.56 -4.69
CA ALA A 33 26.24 6.62 -5.06
C ALA A 33 25.63 5.54 -5.97
N ARG A 34 26.19 5.38 -7.17
CA ARG A 34 25.74 4.34 -8.10
C ARG A 34 26.00 2.98 -7.47
N THR A 35 24.94 2.30 -7.06
CA THR A 35 24.99 0.85 -6.86
C THR A 35 25.39 0.21 -8.20
N PRO A 36 26.35 -0.73 -8.23
CA PRO A 36 26.71 -1.42 -9.46
C PRO A 36 25.46 -2.08 -10.09
N PRO A 37 25.34 -2.10 -11.42
CA PRO A 37 24.21 -2.75 -12.07
C PRO A 37 24.15 -4.23 -11.65
N PRO A 38 22.96 -4.77 -11.34
CA PRO A 38 22.85 -6.20 -11.09
C PRO A 38 23.29 -6.96 -12.34
N HIS A 39 24.11 -7.98 -12.12
CA HIS A 39 24.63 -8.84 -13.17
C HIS A 39 23.48 -9.45 -13.99
N ILE A 40 23.73 -9.49 -15.29
CA ILE A 40 22.89 -9.99 -16.38
C ILE A 40 22.10 -11.24 -16.00
N ALA A 41 20.81 -11.19 -16.32
CA ALA A 41 19.82 -12.26 -16.24
C ALA A 41 20.42 -13.65 -16.52
N GLN A 42 20.53 -14.46 -15.47
CA GLN A 42 20.64 -15.90 -15.65
C GLN A 42 19.29 -16.40 -16.15
N ARG A 43 19.30 -17.01 -17.35
CA ARG A 43 18.24 -17.87 -17.86
C ARG A 43 17.73 -18.74 -16.71
N ALA A 44 16.43 -18.64 -16.42
CA ALA A 44 15.76 -19.53 -15.49
C ALA A 44 15.95 -20.98 -15.94
N THR A 45 16.92 -21.67 -15.33
CA THR A 45 16.96 -23.11 -15.27
C THR A 45 15.83 -23.53 -14.35
N THR A 46 14.83 -24.21 -14.90
CA THR A 46 13.74 -24.84 -14.14
C THR A 46 14.30 -25.98 -13.30
N TYR A 47 14.85 -25.65 -12.14
CA TYR A 47 14.85 -26.56 -11.01
C TYR A 47 13.52 -26.32 -10.30
N GLU A 48 12.68 -27.34 -10.21
CA GLU A 48 11.60 -27.34 -9.22
C GLU A 48 12.25 -27.27 -7.84
N THR A 49 12.44 -26.07 -7.33
CA THR A 49 12.72 -25.87 -5.92
C THR A 49 11.36 -25.84 -5.25
N THR A 50 11.05 -26.87 -4.47
CA THR A 50 9.87 -26.86 -3.57
C THR A 50 9.96 -25.75 -2.52
N SER A 51 11.04 -24.96 -2.48
CA SER A 51 11.26 -23.81 -1.62
C SER A 51 11.05 -22.50 -2.41
N PRO A 52 10.15 -21.60 -1.96
CA PRO A 52 10.03 -20.26 -2.53
C PRO A 52 11.29 -19.43 -2.25
N LEU A 53 11.52 -18.42 -3.11
CA LEU A 53 12.47 -17.33 -2.83
C LEU A 53 11.84 -16.34 -1.83
N PRO A 54 12.64 -15.49 -1.17
CA PRO A 54 12.12 -14.29 -0.51
C PRO A 54 11.19 -13.50 -1.43
N LEU A 55 10.08 -12.96 -0.89
CA LEU A 55 9.09 -12.22 -1.68
C LEU A 55 9.71 -11.04 -2.45
N THR A 56 10.69 -10.37 -1.83
CA THR A 56 11.43 -9.24 -2.40
C THR A 56 12.24 -9.58 -3.65
N ASP A 57 12.50 -10.87 -3.89
CA ASP A 57 13.30 -11.32 -5.04
C ASP A 57 12.45 -11.57 -6.29
N TYR A 58 11.12 -11.51 -6.16
CA TYR A 58 10.20 -11.63 -7.29
C TYR A 58 9.89 -10.27 -7.93
N ASN A 59 9.87 -10.24 -9.26
CA ASN A 59 9.45 -9.09 -10.03
C ASN A 59 8.48 -9.52 -11.14
N TYR A 60 7.27 -8.96 -11.12
CA TYR A 60 6.22 -9.20 -12.10
C TYR A 60 5.72 -7.87 -12.66
N PRO A 61 5.59 -7.73 -13.99
CA PRO A 61 4.84 -6.62 -14.53
C PRO A 61 3.36 -6.79 -14.14
N TYR A 62 2.66 -5.68 -13.87
CA TYR A 62 1.25 -5.72 -13.46
C TYR A 62 0.34 -6.45 -14.47
N SER A 63 0.72 -6.46 -15.75
CA SER A 63 0.00 -7.17 -16.81
C SER A 63 0.21 -8.69 -16.84
N ALA A 64 1.17 -9.22 -16.08
CA ALA A 64 1.49 -10.65 -16.07
C ALA A 64 1.70 -11.18 -14.63
N LEU A 65 0.78 -10.82 -13.73
CA LEU A 65 0.77 -11.34 -12.38
C LEU A 65 0.50 -12.86 -12.37
N PRO A 66 1.25 -13.66 -11.60
CA PRO A 66 0.88 -15.04 -11.34
C PRO A 66 -0.40 -15.09 -10.50
N TYR A 67 -1.14 -16.20 -10.54
CA TYR A 67 -2.32 -16.37 -9.68
C TYR A 67 -1.92 -16.33 -8.20
N GLN A 68 -0.85 -17.04 -7.84
CA GLN A 68 -0.19 -16.99 -6.54
C GLN A 68 1.32 -16.89 -6.75
N VAL A 69 2.00 -16.06 -5.96
CA VAL A 69 3.47 -16.02 -5.92
C VAL A 69 3.99 -17.20 -5.13
N ASN A 70 3.33 -17.56 -4.02
CA ASN A 70 3.73 -18.66 -3.15
C ASN A 70 2.62 -19.73 -3.03
N PRO A 71 2.51 -20.67 -3.99
CA PRO A 71 1.56 -21.79 -3.90
C PRO A 71 2.04 -22.93 -2.98
N TYR A 72 3.18 -22.78 -2.29
CA TYR A 72 3.83 -23.88 -1.57
C TYR A 72 3.41 -23.93 -0.09
N PRO A 73 3.14 -25.12 0.49
CA PRO A 73 2.79 -25.28 1.89
C PRO A 73 4.03 -25.22 2.81
N ILE A 74 4.68 -24.05 2.84
CA ILE A 74 5.90 -23.79 3.62
C ILE A 74 5.69 -22.55 4.49
N GLY A 75 6.14 -22.62 5.74
CA GLY A 75 5.96 -21.54 6.70
C GLY A 75 4.47 -21.32 6.97
N ARG A 76 4.00 -20.08 6.79
CA ARG A 76 2.56 -19.73 6.87
C ARG A 76 1.82 -19.91 5.53
N GLY A 77 2.52 -20.43 4.51
CA GLY A 77 1.94 -20.77 3.22
C GLY A 77 1.13 -22.09 3.25
N PRO A 78 0.40 -22.39 2.17
CA PRO A 78 0.39 -21.68 0.89
C PRO A 78 -0.31 -20.31 0.99
N GLN A 79 -0.02 -19.44 0.03
CA GLN A 79 -0.76 -18.20 -0.17
C GLN A 79 -2.27 -18.50 -0.16
N SER A 80 -3.03 -17.79 0.68
CA SER A 80 -4.46 -18.07 0.88
C SER A 80 -5.35 -17.48 -0.21
N GLY A 81 -4.96 -16.33 -0.76
CA GLY A 81 -5.68 -15.60 -1.79
C GLY A 81 -5.01 -15.67 -3.15
N TYR A 82 -5.14 -14.61 -3.94
CA TYR A 82 -4.60 -14.51 -5.29
C TYR A 82 -4.14 -13.10 -5.65
N ASN A 83 -3.31 -12.99 -6.70
CA ASN A 83 -2.77 -11.72 -7.17
C ASN A 83 -3.37 -11.26 -8.52
N GLN A 84 -4.08 -12.14 -9.24
CA GLN A 84 -4.79 -11.79 -10.48
C GLN A 84 -6.14 -11.13 -10.20
N CYS A 85 -6.10 -9.85 -9.85
CA CYS A 85 -7.27 -9.09 -9.42
C CYS A 85 -7.87 -8.28 -10.57
N ASN A 86 -9.14 -8.49 -10.86
CA ASN A 86 -9.84 -7.86 -11.98
C ASN A 86 -11.35 -7.74 -11.70
N ALA A 87 -12.13 -7.29 -12.69
CA ALA A 87 -13.57 -7.09 -12.55
C ALA A 87 -14.36 -8.33 -12.09
N THR A 88 -13.85 -9.55 -12.32
CA THR A 88 -14.49 -10.81 -11.88
C THR A 88 -14.19 -11.15 -10.42
N THR A 89 -13.15 -10.55 -9.84
CA THR A 89 -12.75 -10.74 -8.43
C THR A 89 -13.12 -9.57 -7.54
N GLU A 90 -13.59 -8.46 -8.11
CA GLU A 90 -14.02 -7.28 -7.38
C GLU A 90 -15.30 -7.55 -6.58
N GLY A 91 -15.31 -7.11 -5.31
CA GLY A 91 -16.48 -7.23 -4.46
C GLY A 91 -16.16 -7.64 -3.02
N PRO A 92 -17.18 -7.76 -2.16
CA PRO A 92 -17.02 -7.96 -0.73
C PRO A 92 -16.35 -9.30 -0.35
N THR A 93 -16.36 -10.27 -1.25
CA THR A 93 -15.76 -11.60 -1.04
C THR A 93 -14.38 -11.76 -1.69
N SER A 94 -13.84 -10.70 -2.30
CA SER A 94 -12.53 -10.73 -2.97
C SER A 94 -11.45 -11.29 -2.03
N GLN A 95 -10.59 -12.14 -2.57
CA GLN A 95 -9.39 -12.68 -1.92
C GLN A 95 -8.13 -12.12 -2.59
N CYS A 96 -8.24 -10.94 -3.20
CA CYS A 96 -7.10 -10.26 -3.80
C CYS A 96 -6.07 -9.88 -2.73
N GLN A 97 -4.82 -10.30 -2.90
CA GLN A 97 -3.71 -9.94 -2.01
C GLN A 97 -2.75 -8.93 -2.65
N THR A 98 -3.00 -8.54 -3.90
CA THR A 98 -2.34 -7.42 -4.55
C THR A 98 -3.01 -6.09 -4.17
N MET A 99 -2.23 -5.08 -3.82
CA MET A 99 -2.73 -3.72 -3.63
C MET A 99 -2.09 -2.70 -4.58
N VAL A 100 -2.82 -1.61 -4.82
CA VAL A 100 -2.35 -0.44 -5.55
C VAL A 100 -2.32 0.76 -4.60
N VAL A 101 -1.23 1.53 -4.59
CA VAL A 101 -1.07 2.73 -3.75
C VAL A 101 -0.53 3.88 -4.60
N ASN A 102 -1.40 4.80 -5.02
CA ASN A 102 -1.02 5.93 -5.88
C ASN A 102 -1.12 7.28 -5.16
N ASP A 103 -2.31 7.60 -4.66
CA ASP A 103 -2.69 8.87 -4.04
C ASP A 103 -3.93 8.69 -3.13
N LEU A 104 -4.46 9.77 -2.54
CA LEU A 104 -5.62 9.70 -1.64
C LEU A 104 -6.93 9.26 -2.32
N ALA A 105 -7.02 9.37 -3.65
CA ALA A 105 -8.19 8.90 -4.38
C ALA A 105 -8.07 7.42 -4.78
N ASP A 106 -6.85 6.89 -4.86
CA ASP A 106 -6.55 5.57 -5.42
C ASP A 106 -5.45 4.87 -4.63
N PHE A 107 -5.82 4.40 -3.45
CA PHE A 107 -4.96 3.55 -2.63
C PHE A 107 -5.74 2.40 -2.01
N CYS A 108 -5.02 1.40 -1.55
CA CYS A 108 -5.57 0.31 -0.78
C CYS A 108 -4.80 0.11 0.51
N ILE A 109 -5.46 -0.57 1.45
CA ILE A 109 -4.86 -1.12 2.66
C ILE A 109 -5.17 -2.62 2.71
N TRP A 110 -4.34 -3.39 3.37
CA TRP A 110 -4.67 -4.78 3.69
C TRP A 110 -5.52 -4.84 4.95
N GLY A 111 -6.53 -5.69 4.92
CA GLY A 111 -7.42 -6.00 6.02
C GLY A 111 -7.70 -7.48 6.13
N ALA A 112 -8.54 -7.86 7.09
CA ALA A 112 -8.83 -9.25 7.35
C ALA A 112 -9.69 -9.88 6.24
N PRO A 113 -9.43 -11.14 5.87
CA PRO A 113 -10.26 -11.86 4.91
C PRO A 113 -11.65 -12.18 5.48
N THR A 114 -11.76 -12.26 6.81
CA THR A 114 -12.97 -12.54 7.60
C THR A 114 -13.18 -11.45 8.64
N ASN A 115 -14.42 -11.29 9.11
CA ASN A 115 -14.74 -10.30 10.15
C ASN A 115 -14.22 -10.75 11.53
N ASP A 116 -14.19 -9.80 12.48
CA ASP A 116 -13.87 -10.01 13.90
C ASP A 116 -12.52 -10.72 14.13
N SER A 117 -11.54 -10.41 13.28
CA SER A 117 -10.18 -10.97 13.36
C SER A 117 -9.20 -9.94 13.97
N THR A 118 -8.13 -10.40 14.60
CA THR A 118 -6.99 -9.53 14.91
C THR A 118 -6.00 -9.58 13.75
N ILE A 119 -5.32 -8.48 13.44
CA ILE A 119 -4.39 -8.44 12.32
C ILE A 119 -3.25 -9.43 12.53
N GLY A 120 -2.76 -9.56 13.77
CA GLY A 120 -1.70 -10.49 14.15
C GLY A 120 -2.04 -11.96 13.85
N ASP A 121 -3.31 -12.36 13.98
CA ASP A 121 -3.75 -13.72 13.67
C ASP A 121 -3.88 -13.97 12.16
N VAL A 122 -4.11 -12.91 11.36
CA VAL A 122 -4.43 -13.02 9.94
C VAL A 122 -3.39 -12.39 8.99
N GLU A 123 -2.24 -11.94 9.48
CA GLU A 123 -1.24 -11.21 8.67
C GLU A 123 -0.90 -11.95 7.37
N ALA A 124 -0.73 -13.27 7.43
CA ALA A 124 -0.41 -14.10 6.27
C ALA A 124 -1.53 -14.15 5.22
N ALA A 125 -2.79 -13.91 5.63
CA ALA A 125 -3.99 -14.11 4.85
C ALA A 125 -4.76 -12.81 4.55
N THR A 126 -4.22 -11.64 4.90
CA THR A 126 -4.88 -10.36 4.62
C THR A 126 -5.15 -10.15 3.14
N VAL A 127 -6.20 -9.39 2.83
CA VAL A 127 -6.68 -9.09 1.48
C VAL A 127 -6.85 -7.58 1.31
N ALA A 128 -6.76 -7.10 0.07
CA ALA A 128 -6.77 -5.67 -0.23
C ALA A 128 -8.18 -5.07 -0.18
N TYR A 129 -8.25 -3.88 0.43
CA TYR A 129 -9.41 -2.99 0.47
C TYR A 129 -9.01 -1.64 -0.13
N CYS A 130 -9.62 -1.24 -1.24
CA CYS A 130 -9.23 -0.04 -1.99
C CYS A 130 -10.28 1.07 -1.90
N THR A 131 -9.83 2.32 -1.96
CA THR A 131 -10.69 3.51 -2.07
C THR A 131 -11.39 3.59 -3.42
N LYS A 132 -10.85 2.94 -4.44
CA LYS A 132 -11.29 3.04 -5.84
C LYS A 132 -11.65 1.67 -6.42
N ALA A 133 -12.76 1.63 -7.15
CA ALA A 133 -13.18 0.48 -7.94
C ALA A 133 -12.29 0.27 -9.18
N GLY A 134 -12.39 -0.92 -9.78
CA GLY A 134 -11.55 -1.33 -10.91
C GLY A 134 -10.18 -1.87 -10.48
N ARG A 135 -9.99 -2.21 -9.20
CA ARG A 135 -8.79 -2.85 -8.67
C ARG A 135 -8.95 -4.36 -8.49
N GLY A 136 -10.18 -4.88 -8.60
CA GLY A 136 -10.44 -6.31 -8.42
C GLY A 136 -10.41 -6.76 -6.96
N THR A 137 -10.44 -5.80 -6.04
CA THR A 137 -10.29 -5.96 -4.59
C THR A 137 -11.63 -5.78 -3.88
N ARG A 138 -11.61 -5.76 -2.55
CA ARG A 138 -12.71 -5.19 -1.77
C ARG A 138 -12.67 -3.66 -1.88
N LEU A 139 -13.83 -3.02 -1.69
CA LEU A 139 -13.92 -1.56 -1.59
C LEU A 139 -13.99 -1.13 -0.13
N LEU A 140 -13.26 -0.08 0.20
CA LEU A 140 -13.45 0.62 1.47
C LEU A 140 -14.83 1.30 1.45
N PRO A 141 -15.68 1.05 2.46
CA PRO A 141 -16.98 1.71 2.52
C PRO A 141 -16.83 3.21 2.81
N PRO A 142 -17.81 4.04 2.43
CA PRO A 142 -17.83 5.45 2.80
C PRO A 142 -17.69 5.63 4.33
N GLY A 143 -16.84 6.57 4.74
CA GLY A 143 -16.56 6.83 6.15
C GLY A 143 -15.50 5.93 6.79
N ALA A 144 -14.99 4.91 6.08
CA ALA A 144 -13.91 4.06 6.59
C ALA A 144 -12.65 4.86 6.93
N ILE A 145 -12.24 5.79 6.05
CA ILE A 145 -11.10 6.69 6.29
C ILE A 145 -11.64 8.00 6.88
N THR A 146 -11.19 8.35 8.09
CA THR A 146 -11.65 9.55 8.81
C THR A 146 -10.66 10.72 8.70
N ALA A 147 -9.38 10.42 8.46
CA ALA A 147 -8.37 11.41 8.14
C ALA A 147 -7.26 10.76 7.31
N ALA A 148 -6.67 11.50 6.37
CA ALA A 148 -5.51 11.04 5.62
C ALA A 148 -4.63 12.22 5.19
N GLN A 149 -3.32 12.02 5.28
CA GLN A 149 -2.29 12.86 4.72
C GLN A 149 -1.51 12.04 3.69
N PHE A 150 -1.17 12.66 2.57
CA PHE A 150 -0.37 12.05 1.51
C PHE A 150 0.93 12.80 1.32
N MET A 151 2.02 12.05 1.17
CA MET A 151 3.34 12.54 0.82
C MET A 151 3.92 11.68 -0.29
N ARG A 152 4.57 12.32 -1.26
CA ARG A 152 5.30 11.66 -2.33
C ARG A 152 6.68 12.29 -2.46
N THR A 153 7.70 11.43 -2.56
CA THR A 153 9.07 11.81 -2.89
C THR A 153 9.54 11.00 -4.11
N SER A 154 10.80 11.17 -4.50
CA SER A 154 11.41 10.31 -5.52
C SER A 154 11.65 8.87 -5.05
N GLY A 155 11.65 8.62 -3.73
CA GLY A 155 11.98 7.32 -3.15
C GLY A 155 10.79 6.58 -2.53
N TYR A 156 9.72 7.29 -2.15
CA TYR A 156 8.57 6.67 -1.49
C TYR A 156 7.26 7.45 -1.69
N ILE A 157 6.18 6.73 -1.49
CA ILE A 157 4.84 7.27 -1.25
C ILE A 157 4.48 6.91 0.20
N GLN A 158 3.88 7.84 0.91
CA GLN A 158 3.40 7.63 2.26
C GLN A 158 1.98 8.16 2.38
N ILE A 159 1.11 7.34 2.94
CA ILE A 159 -0.23 7.72 3.38
C ILE A 159 -0.28 7.47 4.89
N THR A 160 -0.66 8.49 5.65
CA THR A 160 -0.81 8.40 7.10
C THR A 160 -2.15 8.95 7.48
N GLY A 161 -2.86 8.28 8.38
CA GLY A 161 -4.24 8.66 8.65
C GLY A 161 -4.88 7.84 9.76
N TRP A 162 -6.18 8.09 9.90
CA TRP A 162 -7.07 7.38 10.81
C TRP A 162 -8.16 6.71 9.99
N PHE A 163 -8.50 5.49 10.38
CA PHE A 163 -9.57 4.72 9.76
C PHE A 163 -10.31 3.89 10.81
N ASP A 164 -11.56 3.55 10.51
CA ASP A 164 -12.34 2.60 11.30
C ASP A 164 -11.94 1.17 10.89
N GLN A 165 -11.14 0.51 11.72
CA GLN A 165 -10.62 -0.83 11.43
C GLN A 165 -11.69 -1.92 11.33
N THR A 166 -12.87 -1.70 11.92
CA THR A 166 -13.99 -2.64 11.81
C THR A 166 -14.50 -2.75 10.37
N THR A 167 -14.30 -1.70 9.56
CA THR A 167 -14.68 -1.68 8.15
C THR A 167 -13.83 -2.58 7.26
N ILE A 168 -12.68 -3.06 7.77
CA ILE A 168 -11.78 -3.99 7.08
C ILE A 168 -11.69 -5.34 7.81
N GLY A 169 -12.72 -5.69 8.58
CA GLY A 169 -12.87 -6.99 9.22
C GLY A 169 -12.05 -7.18 10.50
N LEU A 170 -11.41 -6.13 11.03
CA LEU A 170 -10.67 -6.20 12.28
C LEU A 170 -11.55 -5.93 13.50
N THR A 171 -11.20 -6.50 14.65
CA THR A 171 -11.89 -6.18 15.91
C THR A 171 -11.64 -4.72 16.31
N PRO A 172 -12.53 -4.06 17.07
CA PRO A 172 -12.34 -2.66 17.49
C PRO A 172 -11.13 -2.42 18.41
N ASP A 173 -10.64 -3.47 19.06
CA ASP A 173 -9.53 -3.45 20.03
C ASP A 173 -8.21 -3.95 19.45
N ASP A 174 -8.17 -4.32 18.16
CA ASP A 174 -6.93 -4.66 17.47
C ASP A 174 -5.94 -3.48 17.51
N THR A 175 -4.69 -3.77 17.87
CA THR A 175 -3.65 -2.74 18.08
C THR A 175 -2.84 -2.42 16.83
N GLY A 176 -3.20 -3.03 15.69
CA GLY A 176 -2.43 -3.00 14.45
C GLY A 176 -1.26 -3.98 14.44
N GLY A 177 -0.61 -4.07 13.28
CA GLY A 177 0.54 -4.93 13.00
C GLY A 177 1.40 -4.34 11.88
N GLU A 178 2.51 -4.99 11.56
CA GLU A 178 3.37 -4.62 10.44
C GLU A 178 3.16 -5.59 9.28
N LEU A 179 2.69 -5.04 8.15
CA LEU A 179 2.54 -5.78 6.91
C LEU A 179 3.65 -5.35 5.96
N ASP A 180 4.64 -6.21 5.76
CA ASP A 180 5.83 -5.95 4.97
C ASP A 180 6.27 -7.20 4.18
N PRO A 181 7.12 -7.07 3.15
CA PRO A 181 7.54 -8.23 2.34
C PRO A 181 8.60 -9.11 3.02
N HIS A 182 9.14 -8.71 4.16
CA HIS A 182 10.24 -9.35 4.89
C HIS A 182 9.81 -10.03 6.19
N GLY A 183 8.51 -10.29 6.39
CA GLY A 183 8.01 -11.03 7.56
C GLY A 183 8.78 -12.33 7.84
N ASP A 184 8.59 -12.96 8.99
CA ASP A 184 9.49 -14.00 9.54
C ASP A 184 9.91 -15.13 8.58
N ASP A 185 9.00 -15.58 7.70
CA ASP A 185 9.27 -16.63 6.71
C ASP A 185 9.84 -16.11 5.38
N LYS A 186 10.02 -14.80 5.25
CA LYS A 186 10.42 -14.03 4.06
C LYS A 186 9.42 -14.11 2.91
N LEU A 187 8.19 -14.56 3.18
CA LEU A 187 7.16 -14.76 2.16
C LEU A 187 6.18 -13.58 2.11
N GLY A 188 6.34 -12.61 3.00
CA GLY A 188 5.53 -11.41 3.14
C GLY A 188 4.33 -11.55 4.06
N ASN A 189 3.80 -10.40 4.45
CA ASN A 189 2.54 -10.22 5.16
C ASN A 189 1.65 -9.30 4.30
N PRO A 190 0.71 -9.83 3.50
CA PRO A 190 0.35 -11.24 3.36
C PRO A 190 1.35 -12.06 2.56
N VAL A 191 1.29 -13.38 2.75
CA VAL A 191 2.12 -14.33 2.04
C VAL A 191 1.88 -14.19 0.54
N GLY A 192 2.91 -13.87 -0.23
CA GLY A 192 2.82 -13.66 -1.68
C GLY A 192 2.06 -12.40 -2.11
N GLY A 193 1.77 -11.48 -1.17
CA GLY A 193 1.14 -10.19 -1.47
C GLY A 193 2.04 -9.29 -2.32
N LEU A 194 1.44 -8.52 -3.22
CA LEU A 194 2.18 -7.62 -4.12
C LEU A 194 1.67 -6.19 -4.00
N VAL A 195 2.56 -5.22 -4.17
CA VAL A 195 2.23 -3.79 -4.13
C VAL A 195 2.61 -3.15 -5.45
N TYR A 196 1.70 -2.32 -5.99
CA TYR A 196 1.93 -1.58 -7.22
C TYR A 196 1.63 -0.10 -7.06
N SER A 197 2.31 0.73 -7.86
CA SER A 197 2.05 2.16 -7.90
C SER A 197 2.43 2.76 -9.24
N SER A 198 1.64 3.73 -9.72
CA SER A 198 2.00 4.62 -10.83
C SER A 198 2.65 5.92 -10.33
N GLY A 199 2.69 6.12 -9.01
CA GLY A 199 3.38 7.24 -8.38
C GLY A 199 4.88 7.01 -8.15
N MET A 200 5.37 5.79 -8.38
CA MET A 200 6.81 5.54 -8.40
C MET A 200 7.45 6.03 -9.70
N PRO A 201 8.76 6.32 -9.75
CA PRO A 201 9.41 6.78 -10.98
C PRO A 201 9.33 5.75 -12.12
N SER A 202 8.30 5.88 -12.97
CA SER A 202 8.08 5.06 -14.18
C SER A 202 8.49 5.76 -15.47
N GLY A 203 8.68 7.08 -15.41
CA GLY A 203 8.90 7.94 -16.59
C GLY A 203 7.60 8.46 -17.22
N ASP A 204 6.44 7.85 -16.95
CA ASP A 204 5.15 8.20 -17.56
C ASP A 204 4.01 8.51 -16.57
N ASN A 205 4.22 8.31 -15.25
CA ASN A 205 3.24 8.47 -14.18
C ASN A 205 1.91 7.69 -14.38
N THR A 206 1.89 6.69 -15.26
CA THR A 206 0.67 5.92 -15.60
C THR A 206 0.90 4.43 -15.50
N THR A 207 2.10 3.96 -15.82
CA THR A 207 2.48 2.56 -15.68
C THR A 207 2.57 2.17 -14.21
N LEU A 208 1.81 1.15 -13.80
CA LEU A 208 1.92 0.54 -12.48
C LEU A 208 3.23 -0.26 -12.40
N ILE A 209 4.11 0.14 -11.50
CA ILE A 209 5.36 -0.54 -11.20
C ILE A 209 5.24 -1.25 -9.86
N GLN A 210 5.82 -2.46 -9.79
CA GLN A 210 5.88 -3.21 -8.54
C GLN A 210 6.79 -2.47 -7.55
N VAL A 211 6.28 -2.27 -6.34
CA VAL A 211 7.04 -1.82 -5.18
C VAL A 211 7.56 -3.07 -4.48
N SER A 212 8.88 -3.28 -4.46
CA SER A 212 9.48 -4.49 -3.89
C SER A 212 9.72 -4.41 -2.38
N SER A 213 9.59 -3.22 -1.78
CA SER A 213 9.78 -3.00 -0.34
C SER A 213 8.82 -1.93 0.15
N TRP A 214 8.14 -2.22 1.25
CA TRP A 214 7.23 -1.31 1.97
C TRP A 214 7.29 -1.64 3.47
N ASN A 215 6.81 -0.72 4.30
CA ASN A 215 6.70 -0.86 5.74
C ASN A 215 5.64 0.12 6.27
N LYS A 216 5.34 0.01 7.57
CA LYS A 216 4.46 0.92 8.32
C LYS A 216 5.18 2.23 8.68
#